data_AF-A0A6L7YKI9-F1
#
_entry.id   AF-A0A6L7YKI9-F1
#
_cell.length_a   1.000
_cell.length_b   1.000
_cell.length_c   1.000
_cell.angle_alpha   90.00
_cell.angle_beta   90.00
_cell.angle_gamma   90.00
#
_symmetry.space_group_name_H-M   'P 1'
#
loop_
_entity.id
_entity.type
_entity.pdbx_description
1 polymer ?
#
loop_
_entity_poly.entity_id
_entity_poly.type
_entity_poly.pdbx_seq_one_letter_code
_entity_poly.pdbx_strand_id
1 'polypeptide(L)'
;MEIALGLPQIGAHATREHVIEVAQAAEEGGFDALSVADHVVMPRAYSSRHPDRPDGQLPARYQPDRDLLEPLTLLAFAASVTSRIRLGTAVLVLPMRHPVLHAKILASLAQLAGPGRVQQAPPLGVERGGLEVDDAPRPRPPPGGGGQ
;
A
#
# COMPACT_ATOMS: atom_id res chain seq x y z
N MET A 1 13.93 -16.01 1.45
CA MET A 1 12.64 -15.41 1.87
C MET A 1 12.86 -13.91 1.81
N GLU A 2 12.07 -13.17 1.04
CA GLU A 2 12.18 -11.70 0.99
C GLU A 2 11.28 -11.10 2.08
N ILE A 3 11.76 -10.15 2.89
CA ILE A 3 11.02 -9.53 3.99
C ILE A 3 10.93 -8.02 3.75
N ALA A 4 9.71 -7.49 3.78
CA ALA A 4 9.44 -6.07 3.66
C ALA A 4 9.00 -5.47 5.00
N LEU A 5 9.47 -4.26 5.31
CA LEU A 5 9.03 -3.48 6.47
C LEU A 5 8.09 -2.35 6.04
N GLY A 6 7.00 -2.14 6.79
CA GLY A 6 6.08 -1.03 6.55
C GLY A 6 6.66 0.30 7.06
N LEU A 7 6.63 1.34 6.23
CA LEU A 7 7.02 2.68 6.67
C LEU A 7 5.97 3.32 7.59
N PRO A 8 6.38 4.21 8.51
CA PRO A 8 5.45 5.05 9.28
C PRO A 8 4.67 5.98 8.34
N GLN A 9 3.51 5.52 7.91
CA GLN A 9 2.69 6.20 6.90
C GLN A 9 1.45 6.88 7.50
N ILE A 10 0.89 6.32 8.57
CA ILE A 10 -0.43 6.68 9.07
C ILE A 10 -0.41 6.97 10.57
N GLY A 11 -1.09 8.04 10.98
CA GLY A 11 -1.27 8.44 12.37
C GLY A 11 -0.05 9.14 12.96
N ALA A 12 0.04 9.17 14.29
CA ALA A 12 1.00 10.01 15.03
C ALA A 12 2.49 9.70 14.76
N HIS A 13 2.80 8.56 14.15
CA HIS A 13 4.17 8.17 13.79
C HIS A 13 4.55 8.57 12.35
N ALA A 14 3.63 9.15 11.58
CA ALA A 14 3.87 9.61 10.20
C ALA A 14 4.67 10.92 10.15
N THR A 15 5.82 10.93 10.83
CA THR A 15 6.71 12.09 10.96
C THR A 15 7.99 11.87 10.16
N ARG A 16 8.64 12.95 9.74
CA ARG A 16 9.94 12.90 9.06
C ARG A 16 10.97 12.05 9.82
N GLU A 17 11.11 12.27 11.13
CA GLU A 17 12.14 11.65 11.97
C GLU A 17 11.95 10.13 12.03
N HIS A 18 10.75 9.66 12.37
CA HIS A 18 10.44 8.22 12.37
C HIS A 18 10.60 7.57 10.99
N VAL A 19 10.26 8.26 9.90
CA VAL A 19 10.47 7.72 8.54
C VAL A 19 11.96 7.52 8.26
N ILE A 20 12.81 8.49 8.61
CA ILE A 20 14.27 8.35 8.48
C ILE A 20 14.77 7.17 9.29
N GLU A 21 14.42 7.12 10.57
CA GLU A 21 14.86 6.09 11.52
C GLU A 21 14.48 4.69 11.03
N VAL A 22 13.21 4.46 10.69
CA VAL A 22 12.72 3.16 10.23
C VAL A 22 13.35 2.78 8.89
N ALA A 23 13.46 3.71 7.94
CA ALA A 23 14.01 3.41 6.62
C ALA A 23 15.49 3.00 6.70
N GLN A 24 16.29 3.72 7.50
CA GLN A 24 17.71 3.44 7.67
C GLN A 24 17.94 2.18 8.50
N ALA A 25 17.21 2.01 9.60
CA ALA A 25 17.30 0.80 10.42
C ALA A 25 16.89 -0.46 9.64
N ALA A 26 15.90 -0.38 8.74
CA ALA A 26 15.54 -1.49 7.87
C ALA A 26 16.66 -1.85 6.89
N GLU A 27 17.30 -0.85 6.27
CA GLU A 27 18.40 -1.07 5.34
C GLU A 27 19.64 -1.66 6.03
N GLU A 28 20.00 -1.14 7.21
CA GLU A 28 21.09 -1.62 8.05
C GLU A 28 20.82 -3.02 8.61
N GLY A 29 19.58 -3.27 9.01
CA GLY A 29 19.10 -4.56 9.50
C GLY A 29 18.96 -5.64 8.43
N GLY A 30 19.18 -5.31 7.15
CA GLY A 30 19.19 -6.27 6.05
C GLY A 30 17.80 -6.68 5.55
N PHE A 31 16.77 -5.85 5.76
CA PHE A 31 15.47 -6.06 5.12
C PHE A 31 15.58 -5.89 3.59
N ASP A 32 14.77 -6.64 2.86
CA ASP A 32 14.80 -6.64 1.39
C ASP A 32 14.08 -5.42 0.81
N ALA A 33 13.03 -4.94 1.49
CA ALA A 33 12.19 -3.86 0.99
C ALA A 33 11.53 -3.00 2.09
N LEU A 34 11.19 -1.77 1.71
CA LEU A 34 10.24 -0.90 2.39
C LEU A 34 8.91 -0.91 1.64
N SER A 35 7.81 -0.94 2.40
CA SER A 35 6.45 -0.99 1.88
C SER A 35 5.58 0.14 2.42
N VAL A 36 4.67 0.63 1.59
CA VAL A 36 3.62 1.59 1.95
C VAL A 36 2.27 1.10 1.42
N ALA A 37 1.18 1.35 2.14
CA ALA A 37 -0.16 1.07 1.66
C ALA A 37 -0.60 2.16 0.69
N ASP A 38 -1.25 1.83 -0.44
CA ASP A 38 -1.62 2.84 -1.42
C ASP A 38 -2.94 3.56 -1.10
N HIS A 39 -2.91 4.40 -0.05
CA HIS A 39 -4.01 5.29 0.30
C HIS A 39 -3.66 6.74 -0.04
N VAL A 40 -4.44 7.37 -0.93
CA VAL A 40 -4.35 8.81 -1.22
C VAL A 40 -5.19 9.61 -0.24
N VAL A 41 -6.33 9.06 0.18
CA VAL A 41 -7.25 9.66 1.17
C VAL A 41 -7.84 8.55 2.04
N MET A 42 -8.22 8.89 3.27
CA MET A 42 -9.03 8.01 4.12
C MET A 42 -10.52 8.34 3.96
N PRO A 43 -11.36 7.34 3.65
CA PRO A 43 -12.82 7.48 3.71
C PRO A 43 -13.29 7.93 5.10
N ARG A 44 -14.23 8.90 5.13
CA ARG A 44 -14.85 9.39 6.37
C ARG A 44 -15.79 8.38 7.04
N ALA A 45 -16.40 7.51 6.24
CA ALA A 45 -17.34 6.51 6.71
C ALA A 45 -17.19 5.24 5.88
N TYR A 46 -17.45 4.11 6.53
CA TYR A 46 -17.42 2.79 5.91
C TYR A 46 -18.77 2.12 6.15
N SER A 47 -19.38 1.60 5.08
CA SER A 47 -20.60 0.80 5.17
C SER A 47 -20.30 -0.70 5.31
N SER A 48 -19.08 -1.13 4.99
CA SER A 48 -18.61 -2.49 5.13
C SER A 48 -18.12 -2.78 6.55
N ARG A 49 -18.25 -4.05 6.97
CA ARG A 49 -17.69 -4.55 8.23
C ARG A 49 -16.34 -5.20 7.97
N HIS A 50 -15.38 -4.98 8.86
CA HIS A 50 -14.09 -5.67 8.81
C HIS A 50 -14.32 -7.18 9.06
N PRO A 51 -13.87 -8.08 8.16
CA PRO A 51 -14.18 -9.51 8.23
C PRO A 51 -13.61 -10.16 9.49
N ASP A 52 -12.41 -9.77 9.90
CA ASP A 52 -11.69 -10.42 11.01
C ASP A 52 -11.83 -9.71 12.37
N ARG A 53 -12.78 -8.77 12.52
CA ARG A 53 -12.97 -8.07 13.80
C ARG A 53 -14.36 -8.30 14.39
N PRO A 54 -14.46 -8.66 15.68
CA PRO A 54 -15.75 -8.92 16.34
C PRO A 54 -16.73 -7.73 16.29
N ASP A 55 -16.21 -6.50 16.37
CA ASP A 55 -17.02 -5.27 16.27
C ASP A 55 -17.32 -4.85 14.83
N GLY A 56 -16.69 -5.51 13.85
CA GLY A 56 -16.72 -5.17 12.43
C GLY A 56 -16.12 -3.79 12.11
N GLN A 57 -15.46 -3.14 13.07
CA GLN A 57 -14.89 -1.81 12.87
C GLN A 57 -13.52 -1.92 12.21
N LEU A 58 -13.12 -0.86 11.49
CA LEU A 58 -11.76 -0.79 11.00
C LEU A 58 -10.76 -0.57 12.14
N PRO A 59 -9.51 -1.04 11.98
CA PRO A 59 -8.40 -0.64 12.83
C PRO A 59 -8.33 0.87 13.05
N ALA A 60 -8.01 1.30 14.28
CA ALA A 60 -7.91 2.71 14.65
C ALA A 60 -6.96 3.53 13.77
N ARG A 61 -5.97 2.86 13.15
CA ARG A 61 -5.06 3.45 12.17
C ARG A 61 -5.75 3.90 10.88
N TYR A 62 -6.90 3.32 10.50
CA TYR A 62 -7.66 3.68 9.30
C TYR A 62 -8.83 4.62 9.59
N GLN A 63 -8.85 5.26 10.76
CA GLN A 63 -9.84 6.31 11.06
C GLN A 63 -9.54 7.57 10.23
N PRO A 64 -10.57 8.34 9.84
CA PRO A 64 -10.41 9.44 8.88
C PRO A 64 -9.60 10.64 9.39
N ASP A 65 -9.52 10.83 10.70
CA ASP A 65 -8.85 11.98 11.32
C ASP A 65 -7.36 11.68 11.63
N ARG A 66 -6.75 10.75 10.88
CA ARG A 66 -5.35 10.38 11.01
C ARG A 66 -4.53 11.06 9.94
N ASP A 67 -3.33 11.53 10.32
CA ASP A 67 -2.32 11.93 9.36
C ASP A 67 -2.03 10.79 8.39
N LEU A 68 -1.91 11.10 7.11
CA LEU A 68 -1.64 10.15 6.04
C LEU A 68 -0.65 10.78 5.08
N LEU A 69 0.54 10.18 4.98
CA LEU A 69 1.52 10.54 3.96
C LEU A 69 1.16 9.90 2.62
N GLU A 70 1.26 10.69 1.54
CA GLU A 70 1.01 10.19 0.19
C GLU A 70 2.05 9.12 -0.18
N PRO A 71 1.62 7.94 -0.67
CA PRO A 71 2.49 6.77 -0.83
C PRO A 71 3.73 6.99 -1.70
N LEU A 72 3.59 7.59 -2.88
CA LEU A 72 4.70 7.74 -3.81
C LEU A 72 5.67 8.84 -3.36
N THR A 73 5.15 9.86 -2.69
CA THR A 73 5.93 10.92 -2.05
C THR A 73 6.75 10.35 -0.89
N LEU A 74 6.14 9.49 -0.05
CA LEU A 74 6.83 8.82 1.04
C LEU A 74 7.93 7.88 0.53
N LEU A 75 7.67 7.11 -0.53
CA LEU A 75 8.71 6.28 -1.16
C LEU A 75 9.84 7.12 -1.77
N ALA A 76 9.53 8.28 -2.36
CA ALA A 76 10.56 9.21 -2.85
C ALA A 76 11.43 9.76 -1.72
N PHE A 77 10.82 10.10 -0.58
CA PHE A 77 11.56 10.52 0.60
C PHE A 77 12.43 9.37 1.15
N ALA A 78 11.90 8.16 1.27
CA ALA A 78 12.66 6.98 1.68
C ALA A 78 13.83 6.69 0.74
N ALA A 79 13.64 6.85 -0.58
CA ALA A 79 14.70 6.72 -1.57
C ALA A 79 15.85 7.72 -1.35
N SER A 80 15.55 8.91 -0.83
CA SER A 80 16.57 9.94 -0.58
C SER A 80 17.45 9.65 0.64
N VAL A 81 17.00 8.78 1.55
CA VAL A 81 17.70 8.46 2.82
C VAL A 81 18.18 7.01 2.89
N THR A 82 18.05 6.26 1.80
CA THR A 82 18.48 4.85 1.67
C THR A 82 19.13 4.61 0.31
N SER A 83 20.01 3.63 0.22
CA SER A 83 20.89 3.44 -0.95
C SER A 83 20.66 2.15 -1.72
N ARG A 84 20.14 1.12 -1.07
CA ARG A 84 20.08 -0.27 -1.56
C ARG A 84 18.69 -0.87 -1.44
N ILE A 85 18.00 -0.66 -0.32
CA ILE A 85 16.73 -1.33 -0.01
C ILE A 85 15.69 -1.04 -1.09
N ARG A 86 14.90 -2.05 -1.45
CA ARG A 86 13.82 -1.92 -2.45
C ARG A 86 12.66 -1.12 -1.86
N LEU A 87 11.88 -0.50 -2.74
CA LEU A 87 10.82 0.44 -2.41
C LEU A 87 9.58 0.05 -3.20
N GLY A 88 8.45 -0.12 -2.52
CA GLY A 88 7.22 -0.51 -3.20
C GLY A 88 5.94 -0.24 -2.43
N THR A 89 4.84 -0.38 -3.15
CA THR A 89 3.48 -0.32 -2.58
C THR A 89 2.96 -1.72 -2.30
N ALA A 90 2.17 -1.88 -1.23
CA ALA A 90 1.54 -3.14 -0.83
C ALA A 90 0.11 -2.89 -0.30
N VAL A 91 -0.93 -2.90 -1.13
CA VAL A 91 -1.02 -3.05 -2.60
C VAL A 91 -1.11 -1.69 -3.30
N LEU A 92 -0.96 -1.66 -4.63
CA LEU A 92 -1.27 -0.49 -5.45
C LEU A 92 -2.77 -0.41 -5.77
N VAL A 93 -3.39 0.74 -5.52
CA VAL A 93 -4.78 1.06 -5.88
C VAL A 93 -4.79 1.93 -7.14
N LEU A 94 -4.48 1.29 -8.26
CA LEU A 94 -4.25 1.95 -9.56
C LEU A 94 -5.36 2.92 -10.01
N PRO A 95 -6.68 2.64 -9.81
CA PRO A 95 -7.74 3.54 -10.27
C PRO A 95 -7.76 4.93 -9.64
N MET A 96 -7.02 5.14 -8.53
CA MET A 96 -7.01 6.42 -7.82
C MET A 96 -6.18 7.52 -8.50
N ARG A 97 -5.41 7.19 -9.55
CA ARG A 97 -4.51 8.15 -10.21
C ARG A 97 -4.66 8.07 -11.73
N HIS A 98 -4.42 9.20 -12.41
CA HIS A 98 -4.34 9.19 -13.86
C HIS A 98 -3.16 8.31 -14.31
N PRO A 99 -3.37 7.30 -15.17
CA PRO A 99 -2.36 6.27 -15.45
C PRO A 99 -1.07 6.84 -16.04
N VAL A 100 -1.16 7.85 -16.91
CA VAL A 100 0.02 8.51 -17.49
C VAL A 100 0.83 9.27 -16.44
N LEU A 101 0.15 9.94 -15.50
CA LEU A 101 0.82 10.69 -14.44
C LEU A 101 1.47 9.71 -13.45
N HIS A 102 0.77 8.64 -13.12
CA HIS A 102 1.28 7.58 -12.27
C HIS A 102 2.55 6.94 -12.85
N ALA A 103 2.53 6.57 -14.12
CA ALA A 103 3.70 6.03 -14.82
C ALA A 103 4.86 7.03 -14.81
N LYS A 104 4.61 8.32 -15.04
CA LYS A 104 5.65 9.36 -15.00
C LYS A 104 6.27 9.49 -13.61
N ILE A 105 5.46 9.52 -12.56
CA ILE A 105 5.93 9.61 -11.16
C ILE A 105 6.83 8.41 -10.83
N LEU A 106 6.39 7.19 -11.18
CA LEU A 106 7.18 5.98 -10.92
C LEU A 106 8.47 5.93 -11.71
N ALA A 107 8.44 6.32 -12.98
CA ALA A 107 9.64 6.39 -13.80
C ALA A 107 10.66 7.37 -13.22
N SER A 108 10.20 8.54 -12.77
CA SER A 108 11.03 9.52 -12.08
C SER A 108 11.58 8.99 -10.75
N LEU A 109 10.74 8.33 -9.95
CA LEU A 109 11.16 7.70 -8.70
C LEU A 109 12.20 6.60 -8.92
N ALA A 110 11.97 5.71 -9.90
CA ALA A 110 12.90 4.65 -10.27
C ALA A 110 14.26 5.20 -10.72
N GLN A 111 14.25 6.29 -11.48
CA GLN A 111 15.48 6.96 -11.91
C GLN A 111 16.25 7.57 -10.73
N LEU A 112 15.55 8.19 -9.77
CA LEU A 112 16.18 8.82 -8.60
C LEU A 112 16.65 7.80 -7.56
N ALA A 113 15.88 6.74 -7.32
CA ALA A 113 16.22 5.71 -6.35
C ALA A 113 17.43 4.88 -6.80
N GLY A 114 17.55 4.63 -8.11
CA GLY A 114 18.56 3.77 -8.70
C GLY A 114 17.97 2.47 -9.28
N PRO A 115 18.76 1.76 -10.10
CA PRO A 115 18.27 0.63 -10.89
C PRO A 115 17.73 -0.49 -10.00
N GLY A 116 16.56 -1.01 -10.36
CA GLY A 116 15.95 -2.19 -9.73
C GLY A 116 15.32 -1.97 -8.34
N ARG A 117 15.42 -0.77 -7.77
CA ARG A 117 14.93 -0.49 -6.41
C ARG A 117 13.43 -0.28 -6.32
N VAL A 118 12.76 0.22 -7.36
CA VAL A 118 11.35 0.63 -7.29
C VAL A 118 10.45 -0.40 -7.97
N GLN A 119 9.40 -0.84 -7.26
CA GLN A 119 8.50 -1.90 -7.72
C GLN A 119 7.03 -1.59 -7.42
N GLN A 120 6.16 -1.96 -8.35
CA GLN A 120 4.72 -1.95 -8.15
C GLN A 120 4.29 -3.36 -7.72
N ALA A 121 3.75 -3.50 -6.50
CA ALA A 121 3.48 -4.76 -5.81
C ALA A 121 4.69 -5.38 -5.09
N PRO A 122 4.48 -5.97 -3.89
CA PRO A 122 5.57 -6.28 -2.97
C PRO A 122 6.33 -7.57 -3.32
N PRO A 123 7.63 -7.66 -2.99
CA PRO A 123 8.22 -8.91 -2.51
C PRO A 123 7.52 -9.28 -1.18
N LEU A 124 6.81 -10.41 -1.17
CA LEU A 124 5.86 -10.84 -0.13
C LEU A 124 6.48 -10.91 1.28
N GLY A 125 5.89 -10.19 2.24
CA GLY A 125 6.23 -10.30 3.66
C GLY A 125 5.21 -9.63 4.58
N VAL A 126 3.91 -9.72 4.28
CA VAL A 126 2.85 -9.47 5.27
C VAL A 126 2.38 -10.82 5.79
N GLU A 127 2.33 -11.00 7.11
CA GLU A 127 1.75 -12.22 7.70
C GLU A 127 0.38 -12.50 7.06
N ARG A 128 0.17 -13.75 6.65
CA ARG A 128 -1.07 -14.23 6.05
C ARG A 128 -2.21 -14.11 7.07
N GLY A 129 -2.88 -12.97 7.11
CA GLY A 129 -4.32 -12.93 7.34
C GLY A 129 -5.00 -13.31 6.03
N GLY A 130 -5.57 -14.51 5.97
CA GLY A 130 -6.03 -15.16 4.74
C GLY A 130 -6.95 -14.28 3.90
N LEU A 131 -6.52 -13.97 2.68
CA LEU A 131 -7.42 -13.72 1.56
C LEU A 131 -7.54 -15.02 0.80
N GLU A 132 -8.43 -15.91 1.26
CA GLU A 132 -9.13 -16.75 0.30
C GLU A 132 -10.00 -15.82 -0.53
N VAL A 133 -9.69 -15.74 -1.82
CA VAL A 133 -10.58 -15.12 -2.79
C VAL A 133 -11.78 -16.06 -2.87
N ASP A 134 -12.81 -15.78 -2.09
CA ASP A 134 -14.12 -16.39 -2.30
C ASP A 134 -14.54 -16.06 -3.73
N ASP A 135 -14.81 -17.09 -4.52
CA ASP A 135 -15.28 -16.98 -5.89
C ASP A 135 -16.55 -16.14 -5.88
N ALA A 136 -16.41 -14.84 -6.18
CA ALA A 136 -17.53 -13.92 -6.22
C ALA A 136 -18.62 -14.54 -7.13
N PRO A 137 -19.88 -14.63 -6.67
CA PRO A 137 -20.92 -15.31 -7.43
C PRO A 137 -21.06 -14.63 -8.78
N ARG A 138 -20.79 -15.39 -9.85
CA ARG A 138 -20.95 -14.89 -11.23
C ARG A 138 -22.36 -14.31 -11.37
N PRO A 139 -22.52 -13.14 -12.03
CA PRO A 139 -23.84 -12.59 -12.28
C PRO A 139 -24.68 -13.62 -13.03
N ARG A 140 -25.85 -13.96 -12.48
CA ARG A 140 -26.79 -14.87 -13.15
C ARG A 140 -27.23 -14.21 -14.46
N PRO A 141 -27.29 -14.96 -15.57
CA PRO A 141 -27.87 -14.43 -16.80
C PRO A 141 -29.33 -14.01 -16.54
N PRO A 142 -29.82 -12.96 -17.22
CA PRO A 142 -31.20 -12.53 -17.08
C PRO A 142 -32.15 -13.69 -17.42
N PRO A 143 -33.32 -13.79 -16.77
CA PRO A 143 -34.29 -14.84 -17.09
C PRO A 143 -34.66 -14.74 -18.56
N GLY A 144 -34.45 -15.84 -19.29
CA GLY A 144 -34.82 -15.95 -20.70
C GLY A 144 -36.30 -15.62 -20.86
N GLY A 145 -36.59 -14.62 -21.70
CA GLY A 145 -37.96 -14.29 -22.06
C GLY A 145 -38.61 -15.48 -22.74
N GLY A 146 -39.54 -16.13 -22.04
CA GLY A 146 -40.50 -17.04 -22.64
C GLY A 146 -41.44 -16.22 -23.52
N GLY A 147 -41.14 -16.21 -24.82
CA GLY A 147 -42.02 -15.74 -25.88
C GLY A 147 -42.58 -16.93 -26.62
N GLN A 148 -43.91 -16.92 -26.74
CA GLN A 148 -44.80 -17.86 -27.43
C GLN A 148 -44.37 -18.22 -28.85
#